data_AF-A0A9E3DZQ0-F1
#
_entry.id   AF-A0A9E3DZQ0-F1
#
_cell.length_a   1.000
_cell.length_b   1.000
_cell.length_c   1.000
_cell.angle_alpha   90.00
_cell.angle_beta   90.00
_cell.angle_gamma   90.00
#
_symmetry.space_group_name_H-M   'P 1'
#
loop_
_entity.id
_entity.type
_entity.pdbx_description
1 polymer ?
#
loop_
_entity_poly.entity_id
_entity_poly.type
_entity_poly.pdbx_seq_one_letter_code
_entity_poly.pdbx_strand_id
1 'polypeptide(L)'
;MAKGNRPGHRRFGNIRRLPSGRYRVSYPGLDGQRRYGPETFERKADAERFLALIEMQIYHGEWTDPQLGKVELRNYAERWIAQRPGLRPRTSDLYFWLLRKHIAPSLGGVPLGKLSTAMIRQWRSDLLGSGVSVSVAAKAYRLLRAVLTTAVDEDKLLARNPCRVRGAGDEQTAERPVLTVAQVFELADLLGRRSFGNIRKVIGGYRLRYARNGQMHAHPEVFGAHSAAEWALWTMGREGLADTSHDRRYRALVLLATFASLRWVRRPRCAGAIST
;
A
#
# COMPACT_ATOMS: atom_id res chain seq x y z
N MET A 1 8.20 11.04 51.42
CA MET A 1 7.11 11.03 52.42
C MET A 1 5.81 11.44 51.75
N ALA A 2 4.85 10.53 51.62
CA ALA A 2 3.54 10.84 51.04
C ALA A 2 2.67 11.57 52.08
N LYS A 3 2.30 12.83 51.82
CA LYS A 3 1.32 13.58 52.63
C LYS A 3 -0.02 12.82 52.59
N GLY A 4 -0.43 12.25 53.72
CA GLY A 4 -1.74 11.64 53.89
C GLY A 4 -2.84 12.65 53.53
N ASN A 5 -3.81 12.21 52.74
CA ASN A 5 -4.90 13.05 52.26
C ASN A 5 -5.75 13.54 53.46
N ARG A 6 -6.19 14.81 53.45
CA ARG A 6 -7.02 15.37 54.54
C ARG A 6 -8.33 14.56 54.68
N PRO A 7 -8.84 14.35 55.92
CA PRO A 7 -10.11 13.67 56.12
C PRO A 7 -11.22 14.41 55.35
N GLY A 8 -11.95 13.67 54.50
CA GLY A 8 -12.99 14.21 53.60
C GLY A 8 -12.52 14.57 52.18
N HIS A 9 -11.23 14.43 51.85
CA HIS A 9 -10.74 14.55 50.47
C HIS A 9 -10.69 13.20 49.75
N ARG A 10 -11.16 13.19 48.50
CA ARG A 10 -11.11 12.00 47.66
C ARG A 10 -9.68 11.60 47.36
N ARG A 11 -9.47 10.28 47.31
CA ARG A 11 -8.19 9.66 46.96
C ARG A 11 -7.79 9.93 45.50
N PHE A 12 -8.76 10.03 44.59
CA PHE A 12 -8.55 10.28 43.17
C PHE A 12 -9.51 11.37 42.63
N GLY A 13 -8.95 12.29 41.85
CA GLY A 13 -9.67 13.39 41.21
C GLY A 13 -10.30 14.41 42.18
N ASN A 14 -11.06 15.36 41.61
CA ASN A 14 -11.82 16.39 42.32
C ASN A 14 -13.09 16.72 41.53
N ILE A 15 -14.20 16.90 42.23
CA ILE A 15 -15.47 17.38 41.69
C ILE A 15 -15.74 18.77 42.26
N ARG A 16 -15.92 19.76 41.38
CA ARG A 16 -16.28 21.13 41.75
C ARG A 16 -17.66 21.47 41.20
N ARG A 17 -18.54 22.02 42.03
CA ARG A 17 -19.81 22.62 41.58
C ARG A 17 -19.54 23.98 40.94
N LEU A 18 -20.11 24.22 39.77
CA LEU A 18 -20.02 25.48 39.02
C LEU A 18 -21.16 26.43 39.42
N PRO A 19 -21.04 27.74 39.12
CA PRO A 19 -22.12 28.70 39.33
C PRO A 19 -23.42 28.32 38.62
N SER A 20 -23.33 27.59 37.50
CA SER A 20 -24.48 27.04 36.76
C SER A 20 -25.19 25.88 37.47
N GLY A 21 -24.75 25.47 38.67
CA GLY A 21 -25.29 24.34 39.42
C GLY A 21 -24.74 22.97 38.99
N ARG A 22 -24.12 22.87 37.80
CA ARG A 22 -23.50 21.64 37.27
C ARG A 22 -22.19 21.29 37.98
N TYR A 23 -21.80 20.03 37.93
CA TYR A 23 -20.59 19.47 38.51
C TYR A 23 -19.51 19.28 37.44
N ARG A 24 -18.32 19.84 37.66
CA ARG A 24 -17.14 19.64 36.80
C ARG A 24 -16.16 18.71 37.49
N VAL A 25 -15.68 17.72 36.74
CA VAL A 25 -14.65 16.79 37.19
C VAL A 25 -13.26 17.28 36.77
N SER A 26 -12.26 17.05 37.62
CA SER A 26 -10.84 17.09 37.25
C SER A 26 -10.09 15.90 37.85
N TYR A 27 -9.09 15.37 37.16
CA TYR A 27 -8.32 14.21 37.57
C TYR A 27 -6.85 14.33 37.12
N PRO A 28 -5.89 13.74 37.84
CA PRO A 28 -4.52 13.62 37.36
C PRO A 28 -4.45 12.57 36.25
N GLY A 29 -3.80 12.87 35.12
CA GLY A 29 -3.43 11.87 34.13
C GLY A 29 -2.14 11.14 34.51
N LEU A 30 -1.72 10.20 33.65
CA LEU A 30 -0.48 9.41 33.86
C LEU A 30 0.80 10.27 33.90
N ASP A 31 0.77 11.44 33.26
CA ASP A 31 1.83 12.45 33.28
C ASP A 31 1.81 13.37 34.53
N GLY A 32 0.89 13.11 35.47
CA GLY A 32 0.68 13.94 36.66
C GLY A 32 -0.05 15.26 36.40
N GLN A 33 -0.35 15.60 35.15
CA GLN A 33 -1.06 16.83 34.80
C GLN A 33 -2.54 16.72 35.12
N ARG A 34 -3.12 17.77 35.71
CA ARG A 34 -4.56 17.81 35.98
C ARG A 34 -5.33 18.05 34.68
N ARG A 35 -6.20 17.11 34.31
CA ARG A 35 -7.13 17.22 33.19
C ARG A 35 -8.56 17.38 33.69
N TYR A 36 -9.36 18.10 32.92
CA TYR A 36 -10.79 18.24 33.17
C TYR A 36 -11.56 17.15 32.44
N GLY A 37 -12.68 16.72 33.02
CA GLY A 37 -13.66 15.90 32.32
C GLY A 37 -14.15 16.60 31.05
N PRO A 38 -14.48 15.85 29.98
CA PRO A 38 -14.92 16.42 28.72
C PRO A 38 -16.25 17.17 28.85
N GLU A 39 -17.06 16.81 29.85
CA GLU A 39 -18.38 17.38 30.09
C GLU A 39 -18.58 17.76 31.56
N THR A 40 -19.64 18.51 31.81
CA THR A 40 -20.13 18.82 33.16
C THR A 40 -21.37 18.00 33.43
N PHE A 41 -21.56 17.55 34.65
CA PHE A 41 -22.63 16.64 35.04
C PHE A 41 -23.71 17.39 35.80
N GLU A 42 -24.97 16.99 35.67
CA GLU A 42 -26.07 17.61 36.44
C GLU A 42 -26.08 17.13 37.89
N ARG A 43 -25.76 15.85 38.12
CA ARG A 43 -25.72 15.25 39.47
C ARG A 43 -24.29 14.96 39.90
N LYS A 44 -24.04 15.14 41.20
CA LYS A 44 -22.74 14.80 41.82
C LYS A 44 -22.40 13.31 41.67
N ALA A 45 -23.41 12.45 41.77
CA ALA A 45 -23.27 10.99 41.60
C ALA A 45 -22.82 10.60 40.18
N ASP A 46 -23.22 11.33 39.15
CA ASP A 46 -22.77 11.07 37.77
C ASP A 46 -21.28 11.43 37.60
N ALA A 47 -20.89 12.57 38.17
CA ALA A 47 -19.49 12.99 38.21
C ALA A 47 -18.62 12.04 39.05
N GLU A 48 -19.17 11.42 40.09
CA GLU A 48 -18.52 10.34 40.88
C GLU A 48 -18.27 9.10 40.05
N ARG A 49 -19.31 8.59 39.37
CA ARG A 49 -19.19 7.42 38.49
C ARG A 49 -18.17 7.65 37.38
N PHE A 50 -18.18 8.83 36.77
CA PHE A 50 -17.20 9.19 35.77
C PHE A 50 -15.76 9.15 36.32
N LEU A 51 -15.53 9.70 37.52
CA LEU A 51 -14.20 9.63 38.14
C LEU A 51 -13.73 8.21 38.42
N ALA A 52 -14.63 7.35 38.93
CA ALA A 52 -14.31 5.95 39.18
C ALA A 52 -13.95 5.21 37.88
N LEU A 53 -14.67 5.47 36.78
CA LEU A 53 -14.34 4.89 35.47
C LEU A 53 -12.97 5.33 34.97
N ILE A 54 -12.62 6.61 35.10
CA ILE A 54 -11.30 7.12 34.71
C ILE A 54 -10.21 6.52 35.59
N GLU A 55 -10.43 6.41 36.91
CA GLU A 55 -9.49 5.76 37.83
C GLU A 55 -9.20 4.31 37.41
N MET A 56 -10.25 3.55 37.08
CA MET A 56 -10.13 2.18 36.56
C MET A 56 -9.38 2.13 35.23
N GLN A 57 -9.67 3.03 34.28
CA GLN A 57 -8.96 3.09 33.00
C GLN A 57 -7.47 3.39 33.18
N ILE A 58 -7.12 4.30 34.09
CA ILE A 58 -5.73 4.62 34.40
C ILE A 58 -5.05 3.42 35.05
N TYR A 59 -5.73 2.76 35.99
CA TYR A 59 -5.22 1.58 36.66
C TYR A 59 -4.95 0.41 35.69
N HIS A 60 -5.84 0.20 34.72
CA HIS A 60 -5.68 -0.83 33.68
C HIS A 60 -4.74 -0.42 32.54
N GLY A 61 -4.20 0.80 32.54
CA GLY A 61 -3.37 1.32 31.46
C GLY A 61 -4.11 1.53 30.13
N GLU A 62 -5.45 1.57 30.17
CA GLU A 62 -6.31 1.81 29.01
C GLU A 62 -6.60 3.29 28.81
N TRP A 63 -6.31 4.12 29.81
CA TRP A 63 -6.54 5.55 29.74
C TRP A 63 -5.62 6.21 28.72
N THR A 64 -6.22 6.93 27.78
CA THR A 64 -5.53 7.78 26.80
C THR A 64 -5.99 9.21 26.99
N ASP A 65 -5.07 10.18 26.88
CA ASP A 65 -5.42 11.60 26.96
C ASP A 65 -6.47 11.97 25.88
N PRO A 66 -7.67 12.44 26.30
CA PRO A 66 -8.72 12.88 25.38
C PRO A 66 -8.28 14.01 24.42
N GLN A 67 -7.24 14.77 24.77
CA GLN A 67 -6.70 15.82 23.92
C GLN A 67 -5.71 15.29 22.87
N LEU A 68 -4.95 14.23 23.18
CA LEU A 68 -3.97 13.63 22.27
C LEU A 68 -4.62 12.91 21.09
N GLY A 69 -5.82 12.35 21.28
CA GLY A 69 -6.61 11.71 20.22
C GLY A 69 -7.21 12.68 19.18
N LYS A 70 -7.03 14.00 19.33
CA LYS A 70 -7.58 15.03 18.43
C LYS A 70 -6.76 15.23 17.15
N VAL A 71 -5.54 14.70 17.09
CA VAL A 71 -4.72 14.78 15.89
C VAL A 71 -5.40 14.02 14.76
N GLU A 72 -5.52 14.68 13.60
CA GLU A 72 -6.06 14.05 12.39
C GLU A 72 -5.13 12.94 11.89
N LEU A 73 -5.72 11.84 11.41
CA LEU A 73 -4.98 10.70 10.87
C LEU A 73 -3.98 11.11 9.80
N ARG A 74 -4.38 12.00 8.88
CA ARG A 74 -3.52 12.46 7.79
C ARG A 74 -2.24 13.10 8.32
N ASN A 75 -2.38 14.09 9.21
CA ASN A 75 -1.25 14.85 9.74
C ASN A 75 -0.31 13.99 10.59
N TYR A 76 -0.87 13.01 11.30
CA TYR A 76 -0.06 12.03 12.02
C TYR A 76 0.69 11.09 11.06
N ALA A 77 -0.01 10.52 10.08
CA ALA A 77 0.58 9.59 9.12
C ALA A 77 1.66 10.25 8.24
N GLU A 78 1.45 11.48 7.78
CA GLU A 78 2.46 12.22 6.98
C GLU A 78 3.75 12.45 7.79
N ARG A 79 3.63 12.86 9.06
CA ARG A 79 4.79 13.01 9.96
C ARG A 79 5.49 11.69 10.22
N TRP A 80 4.72 10.63 10.48
CA TRP A 80 5.26 9.29 10.70
C TRP A 80 6.05 8.78 9.49
N ILE A 81 5.57 9.01 8.26
CA ILE A 81 6.31 8.61 7.05
C ILE A 81 7.62 9.41 6.96
N ALA A 82 7.57 10.72 7.19
CA ALA A 82 8.74 11.60 7.08
C ALA A 82 9.83 11.32 8.13
N GLN A 83 9.45 10.91 9.33
CA GLN A 83 10.37 10.68 10.46
C GLN A 83 10.91 9.25 10.52
N ARG A 84 10.38 8.33 9.72
CA ARG A 84 10.74 6.91 9.81
C ARG A 84 12.19 6.66 9.35
N PRO A 85 13.08 6.19 10.23
CA PRO A 85 14.48 5.97 9.88
C PRO A 85 14.64 4.80 8.91
N GLY A 86 15.61 4.90 7.99
CA GLY A 86 16.00 3.81 7.09
C GLY A 86 14.99 3.48 5.98
N LEU A 87 13.97 4.32 5.75
CA LEU A 87 13.01 4.09 4.69
C LEU A 87 13.63 4.42 3.32
N ARG A 88 13.64 3.44 2.40
CA ARG A 88 14.12 3.67 1.03
C ARG A 88 13.25 4.74 0.33
N PRO A 89 13.83 5.61 -0.53
CA PRO A 89 13.07 6.67 -1.19
C PRO A 89 11.79 6.18 -1.88
N ARG A 90 11.90 5.11 -2.68
CA ARG A 90 10.75 4.51 -3.39
C ARG A 90 9.66 3.96 -2.46
N THR A 91 10.03 3.52 -1.26
CA THR A 91 9.06 3.07 -0.26
C THR A 91 8.34 4.26 0.38
N SER A 92 9.06 5.35 0.63
CA SER A 92 8.47 6.61 1.10
C SER A 92 7.45 7.14 0.08
N ASP A 93 7.81 7.19 -1.20
CA ASP A 93 6.92 7.62 -2.28
C ASP A 93 5.66 6.77 -2.34
N LEU A 94 5.81 5.44 -2.24
CA LEU A 94 4.68 4.51 -2.20
C LEU A 94 3.77 4.80 -0.99
N TYR A 95 4.35 5.05 0.19
CA TYR A 95 3.56 5.34 1.38
C TYR A 95 2.79 6.66 1.27
N PHE A 96 3.44 7.73 0.80
CA PHE A 96 2.76 9.00 0.54
C PHE A 96 1.67 8.86 -0.51
N TRP A 97 1.91 8.10 -1.58
CA TRP A 97 0.91 7.84 -2.61
C TRP A 97 -0.29 7.06 -2.05
N LEU A 98 -0.05 5.98 -1.30
CA LEU A 98 -1.12 5.20 -0.65
C LEU A 98 -1.93 6.07 0.32
N LEU A 99 -1.25 6.89 1.12
CA LEU A 99 -1.89 7.79 2.06
C LEU A 99 -2.78 8.80 1.33
N ARG A 100 -2.23 9.53 0.36
CA ARG A 100 -2.96 10.58 -0.37
C ARG A 100 -4.10 10.03 -1.22
N LYS A 101 -3.88 8.89 -1.89
CA LYS A 101 -4.83 8.35 -2.87
C LYS A 101 -5.92 7.48 -2.24
N HIS A 102 -5.59 6.70 -1.22
CA HIS A 102 -6.47 5.64 -0.72
C HIS A 102 -6.91 5.80 0.73
N ILE A 103 -6.13 6.46 1.60
CA ILE A 103 -6.46 6.58 3.04
C ILE A 103 -7.08 7.95 3.35
N ALA A 104 -6.38 9.03 2.98
CA ALA A 104 -6.73 10.39 3.32
C ALA A 104 -8.13 10.84 2.81
N PRO A 105 -8.61 10.44 1.62
CA PRO A 105 -9.92 10.88 1.15
C PRO A 105 -11.10 10.52 2.06
N SER A 106 -11.03 9.37 2.74
CA SER A 106 -12.12 8.90 3.62
C SER A 106 -11.80 9.04 5.10
N LEU A 107 -10.55 8.80 5.50
CA LEU A 107 -10.15 8.73 6.91
C LEU A 107 -9.24 9.89 7.33
N GLY A 108 -8.74 10.71 6.40
CA GLY A 108 -7.67 11.67 6.67
C GLY A 108 -8.02 12.71 7.71
N GLY A 109 -9.22 13.28 7.64
CA GLY A 109 -9.72 14.28 8.60
C GLY A 109 -10.31 13.69 9.89
N VAL A 110 -10.29 12.36 10.04
CA VAL A 110 -10.80 11.72 11.26
C VAL A 110 -9.72 11.82 12.34
N PRO A 111 -10.05 12.34 13.54
CA PRO A 111 -9.14 12.31 14.67
C PRO A 111 -8.79 10.87 15.04
N LEU A 112 -7.52 10.60 15.36
CA LEU A 112 -7.05 9.25 15.71
C LEU A 112 -7.96 8.58 16.75
N GLY A 113 -8.33 9.29 17.81
CA GLY A 113 -9.15 8.76 18.91
C GLY A 113 -10.58 8.39 18.53
N LYS A 114 -11.07 8.82 17.36
CA LYS A 114 -12.39 8.48 16.82
C LYS A 114 -12.37 7.32 15.82
N LEU A 115 -11.18 6.86 15.40
CA LEU A 115 -11.07 5.74 14.47
C LEU A 115 -11.59 4.46 15.12
N SER A 116 -12.53 3.80 14.45
CA SER A 116 -13.09 2.53 14.90
C SER A 116 -12.85 1.41 13.88
N THR A 117 -12.85 0.16 14.36
CA THR A 117 -12.76 -1.02 13.49
C THR A 117 -13.88 -1.06 12.44
N ALA A 118 -15.07 -0.55 12.79
CA ALA A 118 -16.20 -0.46 11.86
C ALA A 118 -15.92 0.52 10.71
N MET A 119 -15.38 1.71 11.02
CA MET A 119 -14.97 2.69 10.00
C MET A 119 -13.91 2.12 9.06
N ILE A 120 -12.92 1.38 9.60
CA ILE A 120 -11.86 0.79 8.78
C ILE A 120 -12.40 -0.34 7.90
N ARG A 121 -13.35 -1.13 8.41
CA ARG A 121 -14.02 -2.16 7.60
C ARG A 121 -14.81 -1.53 6.45
N GLN A 122 -15.57 -0.48 6.75
CA GLN A 122 -16.34 0.26 5.74
C GLN A 122 -15.43 0.87 4.68
N TRP A 123 -14.41 1.63 5.11
CA TRP A 123 -13.41 2.21 4.22
C TRP A 123 -12.78 1.19 3.27
N ARG A 124 -12.40 0.01 3.78
CA ARG A 124 -11.85 -1.06 2.95
C ARG A 124 -12.88 -1.60 1.95
N SER A 125 -14.14 -1.74 2.36
CA SER A 125 -15.23 -2.15 1.47
C SER A 125 -15.42 -1.14 0.35
N ASP A 126 -15.39 0.16 0.66
CA ASP A 126 -15.57 1.24 -0.31
C ASP A 126 -14.41 1.31 -1.32
N LEU A 127 -13.18 1.08 -0.87
CA LEU A 127 -12.02 0.97 -1.76
C LEU A 127 -12.18 -0.17 -2.77
N LEU A 128 -12.61 -1.34 -2.32
CA LEU A 128 -12.83 -2.49 -3.20
C LEU A 128 -14.02 -2.23 -4.15
N GLY A 129 -15.10 -1.64 -3.63
CA GLY A 129 -16.28 -1.27 -4.42
C GLY A 129 -16.01 -0.21 -5.50
N SER A 130 -15.01 0.66 -5.29
CA SER A 130 -14.56 1.66 -6.27
C SER A 130 -13.55 1.13 -7.29
N GLY A 131 -13.29 -0.19 -7.31
CA GLY A 131 -12.43 -0.84 -8.30
C GLY A 131 -10.93 -0.83 -7.96
N VAL A 132 -10.55 -0.46 -6.73
CA VAL A 132 -9.15 -0.57 -6.29
C VAL A 132 -8.79 -2.05 -6.15
N SER A 133 -7.68 -2.46 -6.78
CA SER A 133 -7.23 -3.86 -6.70
C SER A 133 -7.00 -4.32 -5.24
N VAL A 134 -7.27 -5.61 -4.98
CA VAL A 134 -7.08 -6.23 -3.66
C VAL A 134 -5.65 -6.02 -3.14
N SER A 135 -4.63 -6.14 -4.02
CA SER A 135 -3.23 -5.89 -3.64
C SER A 135 -3.03 -4.46 -3.15
N VAL A 136 -3.53 -3.45 -3.86
CA VAL A 136 -3.37 -2.05 -3.46
C VAL A 136 -4.12 -1.75 -2.16
N ALA A 137 -5.35 -2.25 -2.02
CA ALA A 137 -6.12 -2.10 -0.79
C ALA A 137 -5.41 -2.73 0.42
N ALA A 138 -4.78 -3.89 0.24
CA ALA A 138 -3.98 -4.54 1.27
C ALA A 138 -2.70 -3.75 1.63
N LYS A 139 -2.00 -3.15 0.65
CA LYS A 139 -0.87 -2.23 0.93
C LYS A 139 -1.31 -1.03 1.76
N ALA A 140 -2.42 -0.39 1.37
CA ALA A 140 -2.98 0.74 2.11
C ALA A 140 -3.35 0.32 3.55
N TYR A 141 -3.96 -0.86 3.71
CA TYR A 141 -4.30 -1.40 5.03
C TYR A 141 -3.06 -1.66 5.89
N ARG A 142 -1.99 -2.25 5.32
CA ARG A 142 -0.73 -2.49 6.03
C ARG A 142 -0.05 -1.20 6.47
N LEU A 143 -0.04 -0.18 5.61
CA LEU A 143 0.44 1.15 5.95
C LEU A 143 -0.35 1.73 7.13
N LEU A 144 -1.69 1.76 7.02
CA LEU A 144 -2.56 2.29 8.08
C LEU A 144 -2.34 1.54 9.40
N ARG A 145 -2.27 0.21 9.35
CA ARG A 145 -2.01 -0.62 10.53
C ARG A 145 -0.67 -0.29 11.18
N ALA A 146 0.40 -0.11 10.38
CA ALA A 146 1.72 0.23 10.90
C ALA A 146 1.75 1.60 11.58
N VAL A 147 1.15 2.61 10.95
CA VAL A 147 0.99 3.97 11.51
C VAL A 147 0.24 3.90 12.85
N LEU A 148 -0.91 3.24 12.89
CA LEU A 148 -1.73 3.14 14.10
C LEU A 148 -1.12 2.24 15.17
N THR A 149 -0.20 1.34 14.82
CA THR A 149 0.55 0.55 15.81
C THR A 149 1.56 1.45 16.53
N THR A 150 2.25 2.32 15.80
CA THR A 150 3.18 3.31 16.40
C THR A 150 2.42 4.27 17.32
N ALA A 151 1.22 4.70 16.91
CA ALA A 151 0.36 5.56 17.73
C ALA A 151 -0.06 4.91 19.06
N VAL A 152 -0.10 3.58 19.14
CA VAL A 152 -0.45 2.82 20.35
C VAL A 152 0.80 2.51 21.17
N ASP A 153 1.85 2.01 20.52
CA ASP A 153 2.99 1.41 21.19
C ASP A 153 4.02 2.45 21.61
N GLU A 154 4.31 3.42 20.76
CA GLU A 154 5.36 4.42 20.97
C GLU A 154 4.75 5.72 21.51
N ASP A 155 3.78 6.31 20.81
CA ASP A 155 3.27 7.65 21.13
C ASP A 155 2.12 7.66 22.16
N LYS A 156 1.56 6.48 22.51
CA LYS A 156 0.46 6.31 23.47
C LYS A 156 -0.75 7.22 23.20
N LEU A 157 -1.00 7.55 21.93
CA LEU A 157 -2.13 8.37 21.46
C LEU A 157 -3.43 7.57 21.35
N LEU A 158 -3.32 6.24 21.34
CA LEU A 158 -4.44 5.32 21.25
C LEU A 158 -4.26 4.17 22.25
N ALA A 159 -5.33 3.80 22.93
CA ALA A 159 -5.35 2.61 23.79
C ALA A 159 -5.21 1.30 22.98
N ARG A 160 -5.76 1.27 21.75
CA ARG A 160 -5.77 0.07 20.91
C ARG A 160 -5.76 0.41 19.43
N ASN A 161 -5.15 -0.47 18.64
CA ASN A 161 -5.16 -0.34 17.19
C ASN A 161 -6.51 -0.82 16.60
N PRO A 162 -7.27 0.04 15.89
CA PRO A 162 -8.55 -0.33 15.26
C PRO A 162 -8.39 -1.20 13.99
N CYS A 163 -7.19 -1.34 13.42
CA CYS A 163 -6.91 -2.24 12.29
C CYS A 163 -6.89 -3.72 12.72
N ARG A 164 -8.07 -4.31 12.95
CA ARG A 164 -8.25 -5.73 13.35
C ARG A 164 -9.01 -6.60 12.35
N VAL A 165 -9.11 -6.15 11.10
CA VAL A 165 -9.85 -6.88 10.05
C VAL A 165 -8.99 -8.04 9.56
N ARG A 166 -9.45 -9.27 9.77
CA ARG A 166 -8.73 -10.50 9.39
C ARG A 166 -8.51 -10.55 7.88
N GLY A 167 -7.28 -10.89 7.46
CA GLY A 167 -6.88 -11.00 6.06
C GLY A 167 -6.85 -9.68 5.28
N ALA A 168 -7.07 -8.53 5.94
CA ALA A 168 -7.16 -7.26 5.23
C ALA A 168 -5.81 -6.74 4.70
N GLY A 169 -4.70 -7.24 5.23
CA GLY A 169 -3.35 -6.94 4.75
C GLY A 169 -2.78 -8.00 3.82
N ASP A 170 -3.54 -9.05 3.51
CA ASP A 170 -3.04 -10.19 2.73
C ASP A 170 -3.13 -9.87 1.23
N GLU A 171 -2.07 -10.17 0.51
CA GLU A 171 -1.98 -10.00 -0.93
C GLU A 171 -1.80 -11.35 -1.59
N GLN A 172 -2.81 -11.80 -2.31
CA GLN A 172 -2.65 -12.90 -3.26
C GLN A 172 -2.29 -12.28 -4.60
N THR A 173 -0.99 -12.30 -4.92
CA THR A 173 -0.53 -11.99 -6.27
C THR A 173 -0.56 -13.29 -7.05
N ALA A 174 -1.40 -13.37 -8.09
CA ALA A 174 -1.31 -14.47 -9.03
C ALA A 174 0.13 -14.55 -9.55
N GLU A 175 0.69 -15.76 -9.54
CA GLU A 175 2.04 -15.95 -10.06
C GLU A 175 2.07 -15.44 -11.51
N ARG A 176 3.06 -14.59 -11.80
CA ARG A 176 3.20 -14.07 -13.17
C ARG A 176 3.50 -15.29 -14.06
N PRO A 177 2.71 -15.52 -15.13
CA PRO A 177 3.00 -16.62 -16.02
C PRO A 177 4.42 -16.47 -16.57
N VAL A 178 5.20 -17.54 -16.43
CA VAL A 178 6.56 -17.61 -16.97
C VAL A 178 6.51 -18.36 -18.29
N LEU A 179 7.35 -17.93 -19.23
CA LEU A 179 7.52 -18.67 -20.48
C LEU A 179 8.17 -20.01 -20.17
N THR A 180 7.64 -21.08 -20.77
CA THR A 180 8.31 -22.38 -20.76
C THR A 180 9.59 -22.31 -21.58
N VAL A 181 10.53 -23.24 -21.35
CA VAL A 181 11.77 -23.32 -22.14
C VAL A 181 11.46 -23.42 -23.65
N ALA A 182 10.44 -24.19 -24.03
CA ALA A 182 9.99 -24.29 -25.42
C ALA A 182 9.51 -22.93 -25.96
N GLN A 183 8.70 -22.19 -25.19
CA GLN A 183 8.25 -20.86 -25.58
C GLN A 183 9.39 -19.84 -25.65
N VAL A 184 10.43 -19.98 -24.82
CA VAL A 184 11.64 -19.15 -24.90
C VAL A 184 12.38 -19.40 -26.22
N PHE A 185 12.54 -20.66 -26.63
CA PHE A 185 13.16 -21.00 -27.92
C PHE A 185 12.31 -20.53 -29.10
N GLU A 186 10.98 -20.72 -29.04
CA GLU A 186 10.06 -20.21 -30.07
C GLU A 186 10.16 -18.69 -30.19
N LEU A 187 10.15 -17.98 -29.05
CA LEU A 187 10.34 -16.54 -29.01
C LEU A 187 11.70 -16.13 -29.58
N ALA A 188 12.78 -16.86 -29.25
CA ALA A 188 14.12 -16.58 -29.77
C ALA A 188 14.25 -16.83 -31.28
N ASP A 189 13.50 -17.79 -31.83
CA ASP A 189 13.47 -18.06 -33.27
C ASP A 189 12.62 -17.05 -34.05
N LEU A 190 11.63 -16.44 -33.39
CA LEU A 190 10.88 -15.30 -33.92
C LEU A 190 11.70 -14.00 -33.84
N LEU A 191 12.35 -13.75 -32.69
CA LEU A 191 13.18 -12.59 -32.43
C LEU A 191 14.55 -12.73 -33.09
N GLY A 192 14.64 -12.31 -34.34
CA GLY A 192 15.83 -12.43 -35.17
C GLY A 192 15.49 -12.57 -36.65
N ARG A 193 14.22 -12.86 -36.97
CA ARG A 193 13.67 -12.76 -38.33
C ARG A 193 13.40 -11.30 -38.66
N ARG A 194 14.12 -10.79 -39.65
CA ARG A 194 13.88 -9.46 -40.23
C ARG A 194 13.41 -9.64 -41.66
N SER A 195 12.17 -9.28 -41.94
CA SER A 195 11.65 -9.20 -43.31
C SER A 195 12.42 -8.15 -44.10
N PHE A 196 12.82 -8.48 -45.33
CA PHE A 196 13.44 -7.53 -46.23
C PHE A 196 12.38 -6.69 -46.93
N GLY A 197 12.41 -5.39 -46.68
CA GLY A 197 11.52 -4.44 -47.32
C GLY A 197 11.86 -3.00 -46.97
N ASN A 198 11.24 -2.08 -47.70
CA ASN A 198 11.35 -0.66 -47.45
C ASN A 198 9.97 -0.01 -47.48
N ILE A 199 9.71 0.82 -46.48
CA ILE A 199 8.49 1.59 -46.35
C ILE A 199 8.84 3.04 -46.66
N ARG A 200 8.10 3.68 -47.56
CA ARG A 200 8.29 5.08 -47.92
C ARG A 200 6.99 5.84 -47.79
N LYS A 201 7.07 7.06 -47.26
CA LYS A 201 5.93 7.98 -47.24
C LYS A 201 5.62 8.44 -48.66
N VAL A 202 4.33 8.42 -49.02
CA VAL A 202 3.80 8.87 -50.31
C VAL A 202 2.55 9.73 -50.07
N ILE A 203 2.07 10.43 -51.10
CA ILE A 203 0.78 11.13 -51.02
C ILE A 203 -0.32 10.07 -50.78
N GLY A 204 -1.11 10.26 -49.72
CA GLY A 204 -2.15 9.30 -49.33
C GLY A 204 -1.72 8.18 -48.37
N GLY A 205 -0.44 8.12 -47.93
CA GLY A 205 -0.02 7.18 -46.88
C GLY A 205 1.42 6.68 -46.99
N TYR A 206 1.60 5.37 -46.81
CA TYR A 206 2.88 4.68 -46.82
C TYR A 206 2.87 3.54 -47.84
N ARG A 207 3.85 3.55 -48.75
CA ARG A 207 4.05 2.50 -49.75
C ARG A 207 5.08 1.51 -49.24
N LEU A 208 4.69 0.24 -49.14
CA LEU A 208 5.55 -0.88 -48.81
C LEU A 208 6.12 -1.50 -50.10
N ARG A 209 7.41 -1.77 -50.11
CA ARG A 209 8.05 -2.69 -51.04
C ARG A 209 8.75 -3.78 -50.25
N TYR A 210 8.73 -5.00 -50.75
CA TYR A 210 9.27 -6.18 -50.08
C TYR A 210 10.11 -7.00 -51.06
N ALA A 211 11.13 -7.70 -50.56
CA ALA A 211 11.90 -8.63 -51.35
C ALA A 211 11.23 -10.02 -51.33
N ARG A 212 11.22 -10.72 -52.46
CA ARG A 212 10.83 -12.12 -52.58
C ARG A 212 11.71 -12.79 -53.63
N ASN A 213 12.36 -13.90 -53.29
CA ASN A 213 13.31 -14.59 -54.16
C ASN A 213 14.43 -13.66 -54.69
N GLY A 214 14.88 -12.71 -53.87
CA GLY A 214 15.93 -11.74 -54.24
C GLY A 214 15.45 -10.57 -55.12
N GLN A 215 14.16 -10.50 -55.48
CA GLN A 215 13.60 -9.42 -56.28
C GLN A 215 12.69 -8.51 -55.46
N MET A 216 12.71 -7.21 -55.75
CA MET A 216 11.91 -6.20 -55.02
C MET A 216 10.54 -5.97 -55.65
N HIS A 217 9.49 -6.37 -54.95
CA HIS A 217 8.09 -6.17 -55.33
C HIS A 217 7.47 -4.97 -54.59
N ALA A 218 6.46 -4.34 -55.19
CA ALA A 218 5.63 -3.36 -54.51
C ALA A 218 4.38 -4.04 -53.94
N HIS A 219 4.03 -3.69 -52.70
CA HIS A 219 2.74 -4.10 -52.14
C HIS A 219 1.62 -3.38 -52.90
N PRO A 220 0.51 -4.07 -53.26
CA PRO A 220 -0.57 -3.48 -54.07
C PRO A 220 -1.27 -2.33 -53.36
N GLU A 221 -1.35 -2.39 -52.03
CA GLU A 221 -2.03 -1.38 -51.21
C GLU A 221 -1.08 -0.30 -50.67
N VAL A 222 -1.62 0.92 -50.51
CA VAL A 222 -0.98 2.02 -49.76
C VAL A 222 -1.60 2.05 -48.37
N PHE A 223 -0.76 2.00 -47.34
CA PHE A 223 -1.20 1.93 -45.95
C PHE A 223 -1.39 3.33 -45.36
N GLY A 224 -2.46 3.54 -44.58
CA GLY A 224 -2.71 4.82 -43.92
C GLY A 224 -1.70 5.19 -42.82
N ALA A 225 -1.02 4.20 -42.24
CA ALA A 225 -0.05 4.38 -41.16
C ALA A 225 1.24 3.58 -41.39
N HIS A 226 2.37 4.10 -40.89
CA HIS A 226 3.66 3.42 -40.97
C HIS A 226 3.62 2.06 -40.26
N SER A 227 3.04 2.01 -39.06
CA SER A 227 2.89 0.79 -38.27
C SER A 227 2.06 -0.29 -38.97
N ALA A 228 1.07 0.10 -39.78
CA ALA A 228 0.29 -0.84 -40.58
C ALA A 228 1.12 -1.46 -41.71
N ALA A 229 1.95 -0.65 -42.39
CA ALA A 229 2.89 -1.15 -43.39
C ALA A 229 3.98 -2.05 -42.77
N GLU A 230 4.48 -1.71 -41.58
CA GLU A 230 5.43 -2.55 -40.83
C GLU A 230 4.81 -3.88 -40.43
N TRP A 231 3.57 -3.86 -39.91
CA TRP A 231 2.86 -5.07 -39.53
C TRP A 231 2.60 -5.96 -40.74
N ALA A 232 2.19 -5.39 -41.87
CA ALA A 232 2.02 -6.14 -43.13
C ALA A 232 3.34 -6.79 -43.58
N LEU A 233 4.46 -6.06 -43.58
CA LEU A 233 5.78 -6.59 -43.94
C LEU A 233 6.23 -7.72 -42.98
N TRP A 234 5.94 -7.59 -41.69
CA TRP A 234 6.22 -8.63 -40.71
C TRP A 234 5.39 -9.89 -40.94
N THR A 235 4.07 -9.74 -41.16
CA THR A 235 3.16 -10.85 -41.48
C THR A 235 3.57 -11.58 -42.75
N MET A 236 3.91 -10.85 -43.82
CA MET A 236 4.41 -11.43 -45.06
C MET A 236 5.71 -12.22 -44.86
N GLY A 237 6.62 -11.74 -44.01
CA GLY A 237 7.84 -12.50 -43.67
C GLY A 237 7.54 -13.77 -42.86
N ARG A 238 6.53 -13.73 -41.98
CA ARG A 238 6.08 -14.90 -41.21
C ARG A 238 5.43 -15.97 -42.09
N GLU A 239 4.67 -15.55 -43.10
CA GLU A 239 3.95 -16.42 -44.05
C GLU A 239 4.83 -16.89 -45.23
N GLY A 240 6.10 -16.45 -45.29
CA GLY A 240 7.02 -16.81 -46.38
C GLY A 240 6.72 -16.09 -47.71
N LEU A 241 5.93 -15.02 -47.68
CA LEU A 241 5.61 -14.18 -48.83
C LEU A 241 6.68 -13.09 -49.08
N ALA A 242 7.53 -12.83 -48.09
CA ALA A 242 8.69 -11.95 -48.21
C ALA A 242 9.96 -12.67 -47.73
N ASP A 243 11.09 -12.35 -48.35
CA ASP A 243 12.40 -12.81 -47.94
C ASP A 243 12.68 -12.33 -46.51
N THR A 244 13.28 -13.21 -45.71
CA THR A 244 13.66 -12.91 -44.33
C THR A 244 15.14 -13.19 -44.12
N SER A 245 15.81 -12.33 -43.37
CA SER A 245 17.12 -12.63 -42.80
C SER A 245 16.94 -13.13 -41.37
N HIS A 246 17.78 -14.09 -40.97
CA HIS A 246 17.85 -14.54 -39.61
C HIS A 246 19.21 -14.14 -39.01
N ASP A 247 19.22 -13.11 -38.17
CA ASP A 247 20.43 -12.74 -37.45
C ASP A 247 20.54 -13.56 -36.16
N ARG A 248 21.45 -14.54 -36.19
CA ARG A 248 21.73 -15.47 -35.09
C ARG A 248 22.17 -14.77 -33.80
N ARG A 249 22.66 -13.52 -33.88
CA ARG A 249 23.06 -12.73 -32.71
C ARG A 249 21.87 -12.36 -31.83
N TYR A 250 20.70 -12.11 -32.41
CA TYR A 250 19.48 -11.81 -31.65
C TYR A 250 18.96 -13.05 -30.92
N ARG A 251 19.01 -14.22 -31.57
CA ARG A 251 18.73 -15.50 -30.91
C ARG A 251 19.66 -15.72 -29.72
N ALA A 252 20.97 -15.49 -29.90
CA ALA A 252 21.94 -15.60 -28.81
C ALA A 252 21.66 -14.60 -27.67
N LEU A 253 21.29 -13.35 -27.99
CA LEU A 253 20.95 -12.33 -27.01
C LEU A 253 19.71 -12.71 -26.18
N VAL A 254 18.63 -13.17 -26.82
CA VAL A 254 17.39 -13.56 -26.13
C VAL A 254 17.63 -14.74 -25.20
N LEU A 255 18.37 -15.75 -25.67
CA LEU A 255 18.75 -16.90 -24.85
C LEU A 255 19.65 -16.47 -23.69
N LEU A 256 20.70 -15.68 -23.93
CA LEU A 256 21.59 -15.19 -22.88
C LEU A 256 20.83 -14.35 -21.84
N ALA A 257 19.96 -13.43 -22.26
CA ALA A 257 19.18 -12.61 -21.35
C ALA A 257 18.21 -13.44 -20.50
N THR A 258 17.58 -14.47 -21.10
CA THR A 258 16.64 -15.33 -20.38
C THR A 258 17.36 -16.24 -19.40
N PHE A 259 18.47 -16.88 -19.80
CA PHE A 259 19.25 -17.78 -18.95
C PHE A 259 20.08 -17.05 -17.88
N ALA A 260 20.56 -15.83 -18.15
CA ALA A 260 21.20 -15.00 -17.13
C ALA A 260 20.20 -14.48 -16.08
N SER A 261 18.92 -14.36 -16.45
CA SER A 261 17.84 -13.96 -15.54
C SER A 261 17.30 -15.12 -14.69
N LEU A 262 17.62 -16.37 -15.05
CA LEU A 262 17.38 -17.52 -14.18
C LEU A 262 18.32 -17.43 -12.98
N ARG A 263 17.81 -16.84 -11.91
CA ARG A 263 18.46 -16.87 -10.60
C ARG A 263 18.59 -18.35 -10.21
N TRP A 264 19.79 -18.91 -10.31
CA TRP A 264 20.09 -20.27 -9.85
C TRP A 264 19.75 -20.33 -8.36
N VAL A 265 18.58 -20.86 -8.04
CA VAL A 265 18.19 -21.19 -6.68
C VAL A 265 19.11 -22.32 -6.26
N ARG A 266 20.20 -21.98 -5.55
CA ARG A 266 20.97 -22.97 -4.79
C ARG A 266 20.00 -23.68 -3.85
N ARG A 267 19.66 -24.93 -4.15
CA ARG A 267 18.92 -25.81 -3.24
C ARG A 267 19.71 -25.95 -1.93
N PRO A 268 19.06 -25.94 -0.75
CA PRO A 268 19.76 -26.18 0.51
C PRO A 268 20.33 -27.60 0.57
N ARG A 269 21.48 -27.71 1.25
CA ARG A 269 22.30 -28.90 1.44
C ARG A 269 21.47 -30.03 2.05
N CYS A 270 21.66 -31.25 1.55
CA CYS A 270 21.26 -32.47 2.24
C CYS A 270 22.03 -32.55 3.56
N ALA A 271 21.33 -32.44 4.69
CA ALA A 271 21.84 -32.85 5.99
C ALA A 271 21.10 -34.14 6.36
N GLY A 272 21.66 -35.27 5.94
CA GLY A 272 21.32 -36.58 6.49
C GLY A 272 22.18 -36.81 7.72
N ALA A 273 21.55 -36.76 8.89
CA ALA A 273 22.15 -37.10 10.17
C ALA A 273 22.53 -38.60 10.16
N ILE A 274 23.78 -38.87 10.53
CA ILE A 274 24.25 -40.21 10.89
C ILE A 274 23.87 -40.40 12.36
N SER A 275 22.99 -41.37 12.62
CA SER A 275 22.72 -41.92 13.94
C SER A 275 23.61 -43.14 14.17
N THR A 276 24.46 -43.07 15.20
CA THR A 276 25.00 -44.20 15.95
C THR A 276 25.26 -43.72 17.37
#